data_AF-A0A6C0IGA3-F1
#
_entry.id   AF-A0A6C0IGA3-F1
#
_cell.length_a   1.000
_cell.length_b   1.000
_cell.length_c   1.000
_cell.angle_alpha   90.00
_cell.angle_beta   90.00
_cell.angle_gamma   90.00
#
_symmetry.space_group_name_H-M   'P 1'
#
loop_
_entity.id
_entity.type
_entity.pdbx_description
1 polymer ?
#
loop_
_entity_poly.entity_id
_entity_poly.type
_entity_poly.pdbx_seq_one_letter_code
_entity_poly.pdbx_strand_id
1 'polypeptide(L)' 'MANKSLLTSFCHCIKQVRKTLKGEKSAIAVCVKSVLHSRGKTIKRFQCKTRKGKKAFITTQSRKK' A
#
# COMPACT_ATOMS: atom_id res chain seq x y z
N MET A 1 -8.92 -15.02 6.35
CA MET A 1 -9.08 -13.60 5.89
C MET A 1 -7.74 -12.87 5.90
N ALA A 2 -6.88 -13.06 4.89
CA ALA A 2 -5.45 -12.65 4.97
C ALA A 2 -5.11 -11.22 4.48
N ASN A 3 -6.07 -10.45 3.95
CA ASN A 3 -5.78 -9.18 3.25
C ASN A 3 -6.22 -7.89 3.97
N LYS A 4 -6.91 -7.96 5.12
CA LYS A 4 -7.40 -6.76 5.83
C LYS A 4 -6.26 -6.02 6.54
N SER A 5 -5.39 -6.74 7.24
CA SER A 5 -4.25 -6.14 7.96
C SER A 5 -3.25 -5.49 7.01
N LEU A 6 -2.88 -6.18 5.92
CA LEU A 6 -1.93 -5.68 4.93
C LEU A 6 -2.43 -4.41 4.22
N LEU A 7 -3.72 -4.35 3.90
CA LEU A 7 -4.35 -3.15 3.35
C LEU A 7 -4.33 -1.97 4.32
N THR A 8 -4.71 -2.19 5.57
CA THR A 8 -4.73 -1.14 6.60
C THR A 8 -3.32 -0.59 6.85
N SER A 9 -2.33 -1.47 7.04
CA SER A 9 -0.94 -1.07 7.25
C SER A 9 -0.37 -0.33 6.04
N PHE A 10 -0.66 -0.79 4.83
CA PHE A 10 -0.18 -0.13 3.60
C PHE A 10 -0.78 1.27 3.44
N CYS A 11 -2.09 1.41 3.68
CA CYS A 11 -2.76 2.71 3.61
C CYS A 11 -2.35 3.65 4.75
N HIS A 12 -2.09 3.11 5.93
CA HIS A 12 -1.57 3.90 7.04
C HIS A 12 -0.17 4.43 6.73
N CYS A 13 0.71 3.57 6.20
CA CYS A 13 2.03 3.97 5.73
C CYS A 13 1.94 5.09 4.70
N ILE A 14 1.10 4.95 3.66
CA ILE A 14 0.97 6.00 2.64
C ILE A 14 0.47 7.31 3.25
N LYS A 15 -0.50 7.26 4.19
CA LYS A 15 -1.00 8.48 4.85
C LYS A 15 0.07 9.15 5.72
N GLN A 16 0.89 8.38 6.43
CA GLN A 16 1.99 8.93 7.22
C GLN A 16 3.07 9.50 6.31
N VAL A 17 3.54 8.72 5.34
CA VAL A 17 4.63 9.14 4.45
C VAL A 17 4.20 10.29 3.53
N ARG A 18 2.93 10.41 3.13
CA ARG A 18 2.43 11.59 2.40
C ARG A 18 2.50 12.88 3.21
N LYS A 19 2.46 12.80 4.54
CA LYS A 19 2.67 13.99 5.40
C LYS A 19 4.15 14.40 5.42
N THR A 20 5.05 13.43 5.33
CA THR A 20 6.51 13.64 5.39
C THR A 20 7.10 14.00 4.03
N LEU A 21 6.82 13.17 3.03
CA LEU A 21 7.18 13.35 1.64
C LEU A 21 5.95 13.94 0.94
N LYS A 22 6.02 15.21 0.54
CA LYS A 22 4.97 15.93 -0.22
C LYS A 22 4.77 15.36 -1.65
N GLY A 23 4.77 14.04 -1.82
CA GLY A 23 4.69 13.34 -3.09
C GLY A 23 4.14 11.91 -2.96
N GLU A 24 3.08 11.61 -3.70
CA GLU A 24 2.41 10.30 -3.67
C GLU A 24 3.29 9.16 -4.19
N LYS A 25 4.05 9.39 -5.28
CA LYS A 25 4.88 8.36 -5.91
C LYS A 25 5.96 7.85 -4.94
N SER A 26 6.64 8.76 -4.25
CA SER A 26 7.69 8.42 -3.28
C SER A 26 7.11 7.71 -2.06
N ALA A 27 5.96 8.17 -1.55
CA ALA A 27 5.27 7.51 -0.45
C ALA A 27 4.88 6.05 -0.80
N ILE A 28 4.39 5.82 -2.01
CA ILE A 28 4.08 4.47 -2.49
C ILE A 28 5.35 3.63 -2.55
N ALA A 29 6.44 4.11 -3.15
CA ALA A 29 7.69 3.35 -3.28
C ALA A 29 8.24 2.90 -1.91
N VAL A 30 8.23 3.80 -0.91
CA VAL A 30 8.65 3.49 0.46
C VAL A 30 7.74 2.43 1.07
N CYS A 31 6.43 2.60 1.01
CA CYS A 31 5.49 1.65 1.60
C CYS A 31 5.50 0.29 0.91
N VAL A 32 5.74 0.24 -0.39
CA VAL A 32 5.91 -1.01 -1.15
C VAL A 32 7.15 -1.73 -0.70
N LYS A 33 8.28 -1.02 -0.56
CA LYS A 33 9.54 -1.60 -0.08
C LYS A 33 9.40 -2.15 1.33
N SER A 34 8.80 -1.40 2.26
CA SER A 34 8.70 -1.83 3.65
C SER A 34 7.65 -2.92 3.89
N VAL A 35 6.49 -2.84 3.24
CA VAL A 35 5.33 -3.70 3.54
C VAL A 35 5.19 -4.90 2.60
N LEU A 36 5.46 -4.73 1.31
CA LEU A 36 5.21 -5.76 0.29
C LEU A 36 6.48 -6.53 -0.06
N HIS A 37 7.60 -5.83 -0.24
CA HIS A 37 8.87 -6.43 -0.66
C HIS A 37 9.43 -7.38 0.41
N SER A 38 9.28 -7.06 1.70
CA SER A 38 9.60 -7.95 2.83
C SER A 38 8.81 -9.26 2.81
N ARG A 39 7.68 -9.30 2.09
CA ARG A 39 6.80 -10.47 1.95
C ARG A 39 6.90 -11.14 0.59
N GLY A 40 7.90 -10.79 -0.23
CA GLY A 40 8.07 -11.33 -1.60
C GLY A 40 6.97 -10.92 -2.57
N LYS A 41 6.23 -9.85 -2.28
CA LYS A 41 5.12 -9.36 -3.10
C LYS A 41 5.42 -7.97 -3.65
N THR A 42 4.78 -7.63 -4.75
CA THR A 42 4.69 -6.25 -5.23
C THR A 42 3.22 -5.86 -5.41
N ILE A 43 2.99 -4.57 -5.50
CA ILE A 43 1.69 -3.97 -5.73
C ILE A 43 1.36 -4.09 -7.23
N LYS A 44 0.15 -4.55 -7.55
CA LYS A 44 -0.43 -4.44 -8.89
C LYS A 44 -1.43 -3.30 -8.96
N ARG A 45 -2.36 -3.26 -8.01
CA ARG A 45 -3.33 -2.17 -7.82
C ARG A 45 -3.57 -1.95 -6.34
N PHE A 46 -3.81 -0.71 -5.96
CA PHE A 46 -4.22 -0.38 -4.61
C PHE A 46 -5.19 0.78 -4.62
N GLN A 47 -6.08 0.79 -3.64
CA GLN A 47 -6.93 1.93 -3.35
C GLN A 47 -7.11 2.03 -1.84
N CYS A 48 -6.60 3.11 -1.29
CA CYS A 48 -6.88 3.49 0.09
C CYS A 48 -8.19 4.26 0.14
N LYS A 49 -9.11 3.85 1.02
CA LYS A 49 -10.45 4.44 1.20
C LYS A 49 -10.36 5.98 1.14
N THR A 50 -10.92 6.58 0.08
CA THR A 50 -11.20 8.00 -0.01
C THR A 50 -12.59 8.28 0.54
N ARG A 51 -12.84 9.50 1.03
CA ARG A 51 -14.07 9.97 1.73
C ARG A 51 -15.42 9.54 1.09
N LYS A 52 -15.46 9.13 -0.18
CA LYS A 52 -16.65 8.73 -0.95
C LYS A 52 -16.88 7.21 -1.01
N GLY A 53 -17.02 6.52 0.12
CA GLY A 53 -17.63 5.18 0.21
C GLY A 53 -16.97 3.98 -0.51
N LYS A 54 -15.91 4.17 -1.32
CA LYS A 54 -15.27 3.06 -2.05
C LYS A 54 -14.51 2.13 -1.09
N LYS A 55 -14.76 0.82 -1.18
CA LYS A 55 -14.05 -0.19 -0.38
C LYS A 55 -12.56 -0.14 -0.72
N ALA A 56 -11.72 -0.05 0.32
CA ALA A 56 -10.27 -0.10 0.14
C ALA A 56 -9.89 -1.51 -0.32
N PHE A 57 -8.97 -1.61 -1.28
CA PHE A 57 -8.46 -2.89 -1.75
C PHE A 57 -6.99 -2.78 -2.10
N ILE A 58 -6.30 -3.92 -1.98
CA ILE A 58 -4.93 -4.07 -2.44
C ILE A 58 -4.82 -5.39 -3.18
N THR A 59 -4.43 -5.28 -4.44
CA THR A 59 -4.12 -6.41 -5.30
C THR A 59 -2.60 -6.47 -5.39
N THR A 60 -2.04 -7.53 -4.83
CA THR A 60 -0.62 -7.81 -4.91
C THR A 60 -0.38 -8.85 -5.99
N GLN A 61 0.84 -8.86 -6.52
CA GLN A 61 1.35 -9.92 -7.38
C GLN A 61 2.64 -10.45 -6.78
N SER A 62 2.91 -11.74 -6.98
CA SER A 62 4.17 -12.34 -6.55
C SER A 62 5.32 -11.68 -7.29
N ARG A 63 6.36 -11.31 -6.56
CA ARG A 63 7.59 -10.84 -7.18
C ARG A 63 8.31 -12.06 -7.75
N LYS A 64 8.33 -12.20 -9.07
CA LYS A 64 9.24 -13.16 -9.72
C LYS A 64 10.66 -12.69 -9.40
N LYS A 65 11.45 -13.63 -8.86
CA LYS A 65 12.84 -13.42 -8.50
C LYS A 65 13.68 -13.26 -9.76
#